data_AF-A0A533YZN4-F1
#
_entry.id   AF-A0A533YZN4-F1
#
_cell.length_a   1.000
_cell.length_b   1.000
_cell.length_c   1.000
_cell.angle_alpha   90.00
_cell.angle_beta   90.00
_cell.angle_gamma   90.00
#
_symmetry.space_group_name_H-M   'P 1'
#
loop_
_entity.id
_entity.type
_entity.pdbx_description
1 polymer ?
#
loop_
_entity_poly.entity_id
_entity_poly.type
_entity_poly.pdbx_seq_one_letter_code
_entity_poly.pdbx_strand_id
1 'polypeptide(L)' 'MTTVAVVGASGYVGGELLRLLYRHPKVRVTAVTSE' A
#
# COMPACT_ATOMS: atom_id res chain seq x y z
N MET A 1 -7.62 4.93 12.56
CA MET A 1 -6.90 5.03 11.28
C MET A 1 -5.60 4.25 11.42
N THR A 2 -5.44 3.16 10.66
CA THR A 2 -4.28 2.28 10.73
C THR A 2 -3.23 2.79 9.74
N THR A 3 -2.02 3.02 10.24
CA THR A 3 -0.89 3.48 9.42
C THR A 3 -0.10 2.28 8.94
N VAL A 4 0.16 2.19 7.63
CA VAL A 4 0.84 1.03 7.03
C VAL A 4 1.94 1.47 6.06
N ALA A 5 2.89 0.58 5.83
CA ALA A 5 3.88 0.64 4.78
C ALA A 5 3.70 -0.57 3.83
N VAL A 6 3.98 -0.39 2.55
CA VAL A 6 3.94 -1.47 1.54
C VAL A 6 5.34 -1.70 0.98
N VAL A 7 5.86 -2.90 1.17
CA VAL A 7 7.17 -3.35 0.65
C VAL A 7 6.93 -4.25 -0.57
N GLY A 8 7.69 -4.07 -1.64
CA GLY A 8 7.52 -4.80 -2.90
C GLY A 8 6.35 -4.27 -3.74
N ALA A 9 6.10 -2.96 -3.68
CA ALA A 9 4.95 -2.31 -4.30
C ALA A 9 4.98 -2.29 -5.83
N SER A 10 6.16 -2.44 -6.43
CA SER A 10 6.33 -2.53 -7.90
C SER A 10 5.83 -3.87 -8.49
N GLY A 11 5.70 -4.91 -7.67
CA GLY A 11 5.14 -6.19 -8.11
C GLY A 11 3.63 -6.13 -8.32
N TYR A 12 3.07 -7.06 -9.09
CA TYR A 12 1.64 -7.10 -9.38
C TYR A 12 0.77 -7.11 -8.12
N VAL A 13 1.15 -7.92 -7.14
CA VAL A 13 0.45 -8.00 -5.84
C VAL A 13 0.57 -6.70 -5.06
N GLY A 14 1.75 -6.09 -5.03
CA GLY A 14 2.00 -4.82 -4.35
C GLY A 14 1.19 -3.66 -4.94
N GLY A 15 1.13 -3.59 -6.27
CA GLY A 15 0.33 -2.59 -6.99
C GLY A 15 -1.17 -2.75 -6.74
N GLU A 16 -1.70 -3.98 -6.79
CA GLU A 16 -3.11 -4.22 -6.51
C GLU A 16 -3.47 -3.98 -5.03
N LEU A 17 -2.58 -4.35 -4.11
CA LEU A 17 -2.73 -4.01 -2.71
C LEU A 17 -2.81 -2.48 -2.52
N LEU A 18 -1.92 -1.72 -3.15
CA LEU A 18 -1.98 -0.25 -3.12
C LEU A 18 -3.28 0.30 -3.72
N ARG A 19 -3.76 -0.24 -4.84
CA ARG A 19 -5.02 0.18 -5.46
C ARG A 19 -6.20 0.05 -4.50
N LEU A 20 -6.25 -1.05 -3.73
CA LEU A 20 -7.28 -1.28 -2.72
C LEU A 20 -7.10 -0.36 -1.50
N LEU A 21 -5.88 -0.30 -0.95
CA LEU A 21 -5.58 0.48 0.25
C LEU A 21 -5.75 1.99 0.03
N TYR A 22 -5.48 2.50 -1.17
CA TYR A 22 -5.63 3.92 -1.52
C TYR A 22 -7.07 4.42 -1.32
N ARG A 23 -8.07 3.56 -1.48
CA ARG A 23 -9.49 3.90 -1.28
C ARG A 23 -10.03 3.49 0.09
N HIS A 24 -9.22 2.90 0.95
CA HIS A 24 -9.72 2.31 2.19
C HIS A 24 -9.89 3.37 3.29
N PRO A 25 -11.10 3.61 3.82
CA PRO A 25 -11.40 4.78 4.67
C PRO A 25 -10.72 4.74 6.05
N LYS A 26 -10.18 3.59 6.44
CA LYS A 26 -9.52 3.41 7.75
C LYS A 26 -8.01 3.18 7.65
N VAL A 27 -7.43 3.21 6.46
CA VAL A 27 -6.00 2.96 6.26
C VAL A 27 -5.34 4.20 5.65
N ARG A 28 -4.12 4.49 6.12
CA ARG A 28 -3.25 5.49 5.53
C ARG A 28 -1.91 4.85 5.20
N VAL A 29 -1.60 4.76 3.91
CA VAL A 29 -0.28 4.33 3.43
C VAL A 29 0.69 5.49 3.64
N THR A 30 1.83 5.21 4.28
CA THR A 30 2.83 6.24 4.63
C THR A 30 4.21 6.01 4.02
N ALA A 31 4.48 4.78 3.57
CA ALA A 31 5.69 4.44 2.85
C ALA A 31 5.40 3.34 1.84
N VAL A 32 6.10 3.41 0.71
CA VAL A 32 6.03 2.47 -0.39
C VAL A 32 7.46 2.24 -0.86
N THR A 33 7.93 1.00 -0.87
CA THR A 33 9.29 0.65 -1.29
C THR A 33 9.31 -0.57 -2.19
N SER A 34 10.39 -0.70 -2.95
CA SER A 34 10.78 -1.86 -3.74
C SER A 34 12.30 -1.90 -3.82
N GLU A 35 12.87 -3.09 -4.06
CA GLU A 35 14.26 -3.23 -4.50
C GLU A 35 14.45 -2.70 -5.93
#